data_AF-W6W645-F1
#
_entry.id   AF-W6W645-F1
#
_cell.length_a   1.000
_cell.length_b   1.000
_cell.length_c   1.000
_cell.angle_alpha   90.00
_cell.angle_beta   90.00
_cell.angle_gamma   90.00
#
_symmetry.space_group_name_H-M   'P 1'
#
loop_
_entity.id
_entity.type
_entity.pdbx_description
1 polymer ?
#
loop_
_entity_poly.entity_id
_entity_poly.type
_entity_poly.pdbx_seq_one_letter_code
_entity_poly.pdbx_strand_id
1 'polypeptide(L)' 'MANDNELHDSDGGETGESRGDRHRKAMQAREEQRKAKAAAKLRENLMRRKTQARARRAGEEDSTQGLPAAKTDESL' A
#
# COMPACT_ATOMS: atom_id res chain seq x y z
N MET A 1 -59.27 22.14 -15.31
CA MET A 1 -59.07 20.82 -14.69
C MET A 1 -57.61 20.74 -14.32
N ALA A 2 -57.31 20.73 -13.02
CA ALA A 2 -55.96 20.51 -12.50
C ALA A 2 -55.72 19.00 -12.50
N ASN A 3 -54.67 18.56 -13.20
CA ASN A 3 -54.15 17.20 -13.08
C ASN A 3 -52.73 17.33 -12.53
N ASP A 4 -52.67 17.53 -11.22
CA ASP A 4 -51.56 17.06 -10.40
C ASP A 4 -51.67 15.52 -10.30
N ASN A 5 -50.54 14.84 -10.09
CA ASN A 5 -50.35 13.38 -10.03
C ASN A 5 -50.11 12.77 -11.43
N GLU A 6 -48.91 12.35 -11.83
CA GLU A 6 -47.93 11.54 -11.10
C GLU A 6 -46.53 11.78 -11.69
N LEU A 7 -45.63 12.41 -10.93
CA LEU A 7 -44.20 12.21 -11.16
C LEU A 7 -43.90 10.80 -10.64
N HIS A 8 -43.73 9.86 -11.57
CA HIS A 8 -43.20 8.54 -11.27
C HIS A 8 -41.75 8.72 -10.81
N ASP A 9 -41.53 8.83 -9.49
CA ASP A 9 -40.24 8.51 -8.87
C ASP A 9 -40.08 6.99 -8.98
N SER A 10 -39.66 6.53 -10.15
CA SER A 10 -39.22 5.16 -10.35
C SER A 10 -37.89 4.96 -9.64
N ASP A 11 -38.00 4.62 -8.36
CA ASP A 11 -37.18 3.66 -7.62
C ASP A 11 -35.85 3.29 -8.33
N GLY A 12 -34.81 4.10 -8.07
CA GLY A 12 -33.43 3.84 -8.46
C GLY A 12 -32.80 2.72 -7.64
N GLY A 13 -33.42 1.55 -7.65
CA GLY A 13 -33.10 0.37 -6.86
C GLY A 13 -32.34 -0.73 -7.59
N GLU A 14 -31.41 -0.40 -8.50
CA GLU A 14 -30.47 -1.38 -9.05
C GLU A 14 -29.06 -1.14 -8.48
N THR A 15 -28.77 -1.84 -7.38
CA THR A 15 -27.49 -1.84 -6.65
C THR A 15 -26.36 -2.55 -7.42
N GLY A 16 -25.99 -2.01 -8.57
CA GLY A 16 -24.72 -2.31 -9.23
C GLY A 16 -23.64 -1.33 -8.76
N GLU A 17 -22.55 -1.81 -8.14
CA GLU A 17 -21.39 -0.96 -7.79
C GLU A 17 -21.01 -0.09 -9.01
N SER A 18 -21.07 1.24 -8.85
CA SER A 18 -20.72 2.13 -9.94
C SER A 18 -19.27 1.90 -10.35
N ARG A 19 -18.91 2.24 -11.60
CA ARG A 19 -17.50 2.17 -12.04
C ARG A 19 -16.57 2.96 -11.10
N GLY A 20 -17.06 4.04 -10.50
CA GLY A 20 -16.34 4.83 -9.49
C GLY A 20 -16.13 4.07 -8.18
N ASP A 21 -17.13 3.33 -7.70
CA ASP A 21 -17.02 2.53 -6.47
C ASP A 21 -16.02 1.39 -6.62
N ARG A 22 -16.07 0.68 -7.76
CA ARG A 22 -15.08 -0.37 -8.07
C ARG A 22 -13.66 0.18 -8.16
N HIS A 23 -13.49 1.37 -8.74
CA HIS A 23 -12.19 2.02 -8.81
C HIS A 23 -11.66 2.40 -7.41
N ARG A 24 -12.51 2.97 -6.55
CA ARG A 24 -12.16 3.31 -5.16
C ARG A 24 -11.76 2.07 -4.35
N LYS A 25 -12.54 0.99 -4.44
CA LYS A 25 -12.28 -0.29 -3.78
C LYS A 25 -10.96 -0.93 -4.25
N ALA A 26 -10.69 -0.89 -5.56
CA ALA A 26 -9.44 -1.37 -6.12
C ALA A 26 -8.22 -0.54 -5.66
N MET A 27 -8.37 0.78 -5.51
CA MET A 27 -7.31 1.65 -4.97
C MET A 27 -7.04 1.34 -3.50
N GLN A 28 -8.09 1.21 -2.67
CA GLN A 28 -7.95 0.85 -1.25
C GLN A 28 -7.24 -0.50 -1.08
N ALA A 29 -7.63 -1.53 -1.84
CA ALA A 29 -6.99 -2.84 -1.80
C ALA A 29 -5.49 -2.77 -2.17
N ARG A 30 -5.11 -1.92 -3.14
CA ARG A 30 -3.69 -1.71 -3.50
C ARG A 30 -2.91 -1.02 -2.39
N GLU A 31 -3.51 -0.04 -1.72
CA GLU A 31 -2.88 0.64 -0.58
C GLU A 31 -2.68 -0.32 0.60
N GLU A 32 -3.66 -1.15 0.91
CA GLU A 32 -3.56 -2.19 1.93
C GLU A 32 -2.43 -3.17 1.62
N GLN A 33 -2.33 -3.64 0.37
CA GLN A 33 -1.23 -4.51 -0.07
C GLN A 33 0.13 -3.83 0.08
N ARG A 34 0.25 -2.54 -0.25
CA ARG A 34 1.49 -1.77 -0.06
C ARG A 34 1.85 -1.67 1.42
N LYS A 35 0.89 -1.38 2.29
CA LYS A 35 1.07 -1.32 3.75
C LYS A 35 1.51 -2.67 4.31
N ALA A 36 0.87 -3.77 3.90
CA ALA A 36 1.24 -5.12 4.31
C ALA A 36 2.68 -5.48 3.91
N LYS A 37 3.06 -5.19 2.66
CA LYS A 37 4.44 -5.39 2.17
C LYS A 37 5.45 -4.55 2.94
N ALA A 38 5.13 -3.29 3.22
CA ALA A 38 6.01 -2.40 3.99
C ALA A 38 6.23 -2.92 5.42
N ALA A 39 5.17 -3.38 6.08
CA ALA A 39 5.25 -3.95 7.43
C ALA A 39 6.09 -5.24 7.46
N ALA A 40 5.90 -6.14 6.48
CA ALA A 40 6.70 -7.36 6.36
C ALA A 40 8.19 -7.03 6.17
N LYS A 41 8.49 -6.11 5.23
CA LYS A 41 9.86 -5.64 4.97
C LYS A 41 10.50 -4.96 6.18
N LEU A 42 9.72 -4.21 6.97
CA LEU A 42 10.20 -3.58 8.19
C LEU A 42 10.60 -4.63 9.23
N ARG A 43 9.78 -5.68 9.44
CA ARG A 43 10.11 -6.78 10.36
C ARG A 43 11.40 -7.48 9.95
N GLU A 44 11.56 -7.79 8.67
CA GLU A 44 12.79 -8.39 8.12
C GLU A 44 14.01 -7.49 8.39
N ASN A 45 13.91 -6.19 8.08
CA ASN A 45 14.99 -5.23 8.32
C ASN A 45 15.39 -5.14 9.80
N LEU A 46 14.40 -5.12 10.70
CA LEU A 46 14.66 -5.09 12.13
C LEU A 46 15.36 -6.36 12.61
N MET A 47 14.94 -7.53 12.12
CA MET A 47 15.60 -8.81 12.44
C MET A 47 17.03 -8.84 11.94
N ARG A 48 17.28 -8.41 10.69
CA ARG A 48 18.63 -8.31 10.12
C ARG A 48 19.52 -7.32 10.89
N ARG A 49 19.00 -6.16 11.30
CA ARG A 49 19.75 -5.21 12.15
C ARG A 49 20.06 -5.80 13.52
N LYS A 50 19.15 -6.58 14.11
CA LYS A 50 19.35 -7.23 15.40
C LYS A 50 20.45 -8.29 15.36
N THR A 51 20.47 -9.13 14.33
CA THR A 51 21.54 -10.13 14.15
C THR A 51 22.88 -9.46 13.93
N GLN A 52 22.93 -8.44 13.07
CA GLN A 52 24.13 -7.67 12.80
C GLN A 52 24.68 -6.97 14.06
N ALA A 53 23.82 -6.33 14.87
CA ALA A 53 24.23 -5.70 16.12
C ALA A 53 24.77 -6.72 17.15
N ARG A 54 24.26 -7.95 17.14
CA ARG A 54 24.79 -9.04 17.98
C ARG A 54 26.17 -9.49 17.49
N ALA A 55 26.33 -9.71 16.18
CA ALA A 55 27.61 -10.08 15.58
C ALA A 55 28.71 -9.07 15.92
N ARG A 56 28.44 -7.76 15.74
CA ARG A 56 29.38 -6.70 16.11
C ARG A 56 29.80 -6.70 17.58
N ARG A 57 28.86 -6.99 18.50
CA ARG A 57 29.20 -7.10 19.93
C ARG A 57 30.02 -8.35 20.25
N ALA A 58 29.82 -9.43 19.52
CA ALA A 58 30.57 -10.67 19.67
C ALA A 58 31.94 -10.63 18.97
N GLY A 59 32.26 -9.56 18.24
CA GLY A 59 33.49 -9.47 17.45
C GLY A 59 33.46 -10.30 16.16
N GLU A 60 32.28 -10.80 15.76
CA GLU A 60 32.08 -11.57 14.54
C GLU A 60 32.13 -10.65 13.30
N GLU A 61 32.71 -11.14 12.20
CA GLU A 61 32.76 -10.40 10.93
C GLU A 61 31.34 -10.06 10.43
N ASP A 62 31.14 -8.79 10.09
CA ASP A 62 29.90 -8.31 9.48
C ASP A 62 29.89 -8.71 7.99
N SER A 63 29.31 -9.86 7.66
CA SER A 63 29.19 -10.40 6.28
C SER A 63 28.30 -9.57 5.36
N THR A 64 27.88 -8.38 5.78
CA THR A 64 27.03 -7.49 4.98
C THR A 64 27.84 -6.91 3.84
N GLN A 65 27.57 -7.36 2.61
CA GLN A 65 28.05 -6.67 1.42
C GLN A 65 27.57 -5.22 1.43
N GLY A 66 28.50 -4.28 1.19
CA GLY A 66 28.28 -2.85 1.27
C GLY A 66 27.01 -2.41 0.55
N LEU A 67 26.32 -1.41 1.11
CA LEU A 67 25.14 -0.83 0.45
C LEU A 67 25.55 -0.34 -0.95
N PRO A 68 24.76 -0.62 -1.99
CA PRO A 68 25.03 -0.11 -3.31
C PRO A 68 25.14 1.41 -3.23
N ALA A 69 26.16 1.99 -3.88
CA ALA A 69 26.32 3.43 -3.96
C ALA A 69 24.99 4.04 -4.39
N ALA A 70 24.56 5.08 -3.69
CA ALA A 70 23.41 5.87 -4.13
C ALA A 70 23.71 6.28 -5.57
N LYS A 71 22.80 6.00 -6.50
CA LYS A 71 22.90 6.54 -7.85
C LYS A 71 22.94 8.05 -7.69
N THR A 72 24.11 8.64 -7.88
CA THR A 72 24.23 10.07 -8.12
C THR A 72 23.49 10.26 -9.44
N ASP A 73 22.25 10.73 -9.31
CA ASP A 73 21.49 11.28 -10.42
C ASP A 73 22.29 12.49 -10.90
N GLU A 74 23.22 12.26 -11.82
CA GLU A 74 23.72 13.30 -12.72
C GLU A 74 22.54 13.71 -13.61
N SER A 75 21.60 14.46 -13.02
CA SER A 75 20.71 15.34 -13.76
C SER A 75 21.46 16.65 -14.01
N LEU A 76 22.26 16.64 -15.07
CA LEU A 76 22.73 17.81 -15.82
C LEU A 76 22.12 17.77 -17.22
#